data_AF-A0AAE0DXI0-F1
#
_entry.id   AF-A0AAE0DXI0-F1
#
_cell.length_a   1.000
_cell.length_b   1.000
_cell.length_c   1.000
_cell.angle_alpha   90.00
_cell.angle_beta   90.00
_cell.angle_gamma   90.00
#
_symmetry.space_group_name_H-M   'P 1'
#
loop_
_entity.id
_entity.type
_entity.pdbx_description
1 polymer ?
#
loop_
_entity_poly.entity_id
_entity_poly.type
_entity_poly.pdbx_seq_one_letter_code
_entity_poly.pdbx_strand_id
1 'polypeptide(L)'
;MTTPDIVLVVRGLNLAKEADYAVLLDNKLGQTKFDGGYVHNGLLKAAQWLFDAECEVLRGLVEKNPNYTLTFTGHSLGAGVVTLLVLILVQNLDKLGNIDRKKVRCFAMAPTRCMSLNLAVRYADIINSIVLQDDFLPRTTTALDNLFKSLFCLPCLLCLMCLKDTCTFENMLKDPRRLYAPGRLYHIVERKPFRLGRFPPVVRTAVPVDGRFEHIVISCNATSDHAIIWIERESQMALDLMLEKDRIMEIPANQRMERQKSLAREHSVEYKAALERAVALDIPLVLLTS
;
A
#
# COMPACT_ATOMS: atom_id res chain seq x y z
N MET A 1 6.00 15.11 -19.66
CA MET A 1 5.45 14.19 -20.67
C MET A 1 5.01 12.95 -19.93
N THR A 2 3.72 12.59 -20.00
CA THR A 2 3.20 11.35 -19.41
C THR A 2 3.79 10.17 -20.18
N THR A 3 4.47 9.27 -19.47
CA THR A 3 4.90 8.00 -20.06
C THR A 3 3.66 7.18 -20.41
N PRO A 4 3.59 6.57 -21.61
CA PRO A 4 2.46 5.76 -21.99
C PRO A 4 2.36 4.53 -21.06
N ASP A 5 1.14 4.18 -20.66
CA ASP A 5 0.88 3.29 -19.52
C ASP A 5 -0.30 2.36 -19.82
N ILE A 6 -0.17 1.08 -19.47
CA ILE A 6 -1.27 0.12 -19.37
C ILE A 6 -1.70 0.11 -17.92
N VAL A 7 -2.98 0.41 -17.65
CA VAL A 7 -3.48 0.52 -16.27
C VAL A 7 -4.54 -0.53 -15.99
N LEU A 8 -4.29 -1.38 -15.00
CA LEU A 8 -5.30 -2.27 -14.43
C LEU A 8 -5.79 -1.67 -13.11
N VAL A 9 -7.11 -1.50 -13.00
CA VAL A 9 -7.77 -0.89 -11.84
C VAL A 9 -8.68 -1.91 -11.16
N VAL A 10 -8.46 -2.15 -9.87
CA VAL A 10 -9.33 -3.01 -9.05
C VAL A 10 -10.09 -2.16 -8.05
N ARG A 11 -11.42 -2.23 -8.15
CA ARG A 11 -12.32 -1.59 -7.21
C ARG A 11 -12.32 -2.31 -5.86
N GLY A 12 -12.47 -1.55 -4.77
CA GLY A 12 -12.67 -2.09 -3.42
C GLY A 12 -14.10 -2.55 -3.11
N LEU A 13 -14.30 -2.90 -1.83
CA LEU A 13 -15.56 -3.43 -1.29
C LEU A 13 -16.75 -2.55 -1.66
N ASN A 14 -17.85 -3.18 -2.06
CA ASN A 14 -19.19 -2.64 -1.94
C ASN A 14 -19.80 -3.15 -0.63
N LEU A 15 -20.12 -2.26 0.31
CA LEU A 15 -20.73 -2.65 1.59
C LEU A 15 -22.06 -3.41 1.44
N ALA A 16 -22.66 -3.41 0.24
CA ALA A 16 -23.88 -4.14 -0.10
C ALA A 16 -23.66 -5.62 -0.52
N LYS A 17 -22.43 -6.08 -0.77
CA LYS A 17 -22.17 -7.45 -1.24
C LYS A 17 -21.61 -8.31 -0.10
N GLU A 18 -22.24 -9.43 0.21
CA GLU A 18 -21.75 -10.34 1.27
C GLU A 18 -20.42 -11.02 0.90
N ALA A 19 -20.21 -11.33 -0.39
CA ALA A 19 -18.99 -11.97 -0.89
C ALA A 19 -17.72 -11.14 -0.63
N ASP A 20 -17.87 -9.82 -0.62
CA ASP A 20 -16.82 -8.84 -0.36
C ASP A 20 -16.30 -8.98 1.09
N TYR A 21 -17.19 -9.23 2.05
CA TYR A 21 -16.80 -9.53 3.45
C TYR A 21 -16.17 -10.92 3.57
N ALA A 22 -16.62 -11.90 2.81
CA ALA A 22 -16.03 -13.25 2.84
C ALA A 22 -14.54 -13.22 2.46
N VAL A 23 -14.14 -12.39 1.49
CA VAL A 23 -12.73 -12.21 1.11
C VAL A 23 -11.91 -11.61 2.26
N LEU A 24 -12.44 -10.59 2.94
CA LEU A 24 -11.74 -9.94 4.06
C LEU A 24 -11.64 -10.85 5.28
N LEU A 25 -12.66 -11.67 5.54
CA LEU A 25 -12.74 -12.53 6.73
C LEU A 25 -12.01 -13.86 6.56
N ASP A 26 -11.73 -14.28 5.33
CA ASP A 26 -10.93 -15.48 5.04
C ASP A 26 -9.44 -15.23 5.33
N ASN A 27 -9.06 -15.09 6.61
CA ASN A 27 -7.66 -15.02 7.03
C ASN A 27 -7.47 -15.39 8.50
N LYS A 28 -6.43 -16.19 8.76
CA LYS A 28 -5.91 -16.49 10.11
C LYS A 28 -4.43 -16.13 10.15
N LEU A 29 -3.94 -15.75 11.34
CA LEU A 29 -2.54 -15.35 11.53
C LEU A 29 -1.59 -16.45 11.06
N GLY A 30 -0.72 -16.11 10.10
CA GLY A 30 0.26 -17.04 9.55
C GLY A 30 -0.32 -18.22 8.75
N GLN A 31 -1.59 -18.14 8.34
CA GLN A 31 -2.27 -19.19 7.59
C GLN A 31 -1.62 -19.45 6.22
N THR A 32 -1.27 -18.38 5.51
CA THR A 32 -0.86 -18.46 4.11
C THR A 32 0.54 -17.90 3.92
N LYS A 33 1.44 -18.76 3.45
CA LYS A 33 2.81 -18.39 3.08
C LYS A 33 2.88 -18.03 1.60
N PHE A 34 3.66 -17.02 1.25
CA PHE A 34 3.93 -16.64 -0.13
C PHE A 34 5.31 -16.00 -0.22
N ASP A 35 6.12 -16.39 -1.20
CA ASP A 35 7.43 -15.78 -1.50
C ASP A 35 8.37 -15.61 -0.28
N GLY A 36 8.37 -16.61 0.62
CA GLY A 36 9.17 -16.59 1.84
C GLY A 36 8.64 -15.69 2.97
N GLY A 37 7.45 -15.12 2.82
CA GLY A 37 6.71 -14.38 3.85
C GLY A 37 5.30 -14.94 4.06
N TYR A 38 4.44 -14.12 4.64
CA TYR A 38 3.03 -14.39 4.91
C TYR A 38 2.16 -13.35 4.23
N VAL A 39 1.01 -13.76 3.72
CA VAL A 39 0.03 -12.88 3.07
C VAL A 39 -1.38 -13.19 3.55
N HIS A 40 -2.29 -12.25 3.33
CA HIS A 40 -3.69 -12.42 3.65
C HIS A 40 -4.34 -13.47 2.74
N ASN A 41 -4.94 -14.51 3.31
CA ASN A 41 -5.42 -15.66 2.56
C ASN A 41 -6.50 -15.34 1.51
N GLY A 42 -7.58 -14.67 1.91
CA GLY A 42 -8.69 -14.34 1.01
C GLY A 42 -8.27 -13.37 -0.11
N LEU A 43 -7.48 -12.35 0.21
CA LEU A 43 -6.91 -11.44 -0.78
C LEU A 43 -6.00 -12.15 -1.77
N LEU A 44 -5.18 -13.12 -1.33
CA LEU A 44 -4.33 -13.90 -2.23
C LEU A 44 -5.17 -14.74 -3.20
N LYS A 45 -6.23 -15.39 -2.71
CA LYS A 45 -7.16 -16.16 -3.58
C LYS A 45 -7.82 -15.27 -4.63
N ALA A 46 -8.28 -14.09 -4.22
CA ALA A 46 -8.86 -13.11 -5.14
C ALA A 46 -7.84 -12.61 -6.18
N ALA A 47 -6.61 -12.35 -5.76
CA ALA A 47 -5.52 -11.96 -6.64
C ALA A 47 -5.14 -13.06 -7.64
N GLN A 48 -5.10 -14.32 -7.20
CA GLN A 48 -4.84 -15.47 -8.07
C GLN A 48 -5.94 -15.65 -9.12
N TRP A 49 -7.20 -15.56 -8.69
CA TRP A 49 -8.33 -15.60 -9.62
C TRP A 49 -8.23 -14.51 -10.69
N LEU A 50 -7.88 -13.29 -10.28
CA LEU A 50 -7.72 -12.16 -11.20
C LEU A 50 -6.52 -12.35 -12.14
N PHE A 51 -5.41 -12.90 -11.63
CA PHE A 51 -4.26 -13.25 -12.46
C PHE A 51 -4.66 -14.27 -13.53
N ASP A 52 -5.34 -15.36 -13.15
CA ASP A 52 -5.74 -16.42 -14.08
C ASP A 52 -6.73 -15.91 -15.15
N ALA A 53 -7.59 -14.95 -14.79
CA ALA A 53 -8.56 -14.35 -15.70
C ALA A 53 -7.93 -13.37 -16.70
N GLU A 54 -6.97 -12.54 -16.27
CA GLU A 54 -6.51 -11.37 -17.03
C GLU A 54 -5.07 -11.52 -17.58
N CYS A 55 -4.30 -12.53 -17.17
CA CYS A 55 -2.88 -12.67 -17.54
C CYS A 55 -2.65 -12.65 -19.06
N GLU A 56 -3.50 -13.35 -19.83
CA GLU A 56 -3.37 -13.43 -21.29
C GLU A 56 -3.66 -12.08 -21.97
N VAL A 57 -4.64 -11.33 -21.46
CA VAL A 57 -4.97 -9.99 -21.94
C VAL A 57 -3.81 -9.04 -21.65
N LEU A 58 -3.29 -9.07 -20.43
CA LEU A 58 -2.14 -8.24 -20.03
C LEU A 58 -0.90 -8.58 -20.86
N ARG A 59 -0.62 -9.88 -21.11
CA ARG A 59 0.49 -10.30 -21.96
C ARG A 59 0.37 -9.72 -23.37
N GLY A 60 -0.80 -9.85 -23.99
CA GLY A 60 -1.03 -9.30 -25.34
C GLY A 60 -0.87 -7.77 -25.39
N LEU A 61 -1.29 -7.06 -24.35
CA LEU A 61 -1.10 -5.60 -24.26
C LEU A 61 0.38 -5.22 -24.08
N VAL A 62 1.12 -5.94 -23.24
CA VAL A 62 2.56 -5.73 -23.00
C VAL A 62 3.36 -6.01 -24.28
N GLU A 63 3.09 -7.11 -24.97
CA GLU A 63 3.77 -7.49 -26.21
C GLU A 63 3.50 -6.50 -27.34
N LYS A 64 2.26 -6.01 -27.45
CA LYS A 64 1.88 -4.99 -28.44
C LYS A 64 2.48 -3.62 -28.13
N ASN A 65 2.77 -3.33 -26.87
CA ASN A 65 3.22 -2.02 -26.41
C ASN A 65 4.49 -2.12 -25.54
N PRO A 66 5.64 -2.57 -26.10
CA PRO A 66 6.84 -2.89 -25.32
C PRO A 66 7.47 -1.69 -24.59
N ASN A 67 7.13 -0.46 -25.01
CA ASN A 67 7.63 0.78 -24.42
C ASN A 67 6.73 1.31 -23.29
N TYR A 68 5.59 0.68 -23.01
CA TYR A 68 4.65 1.14 -22.00
C TYR A 68 5.06 0.65 -20.62
N THR A 69 4.70 1.40 -19.59
CA THR A 69 4.69 0.88 -18.22
C THR A 69 3.42 0.08 -17.96
N LEU A 70 3.47 -0.79 -16.95
CA LEU A 70 2.31 -1.56 -16.50
C LEU A 70 2.00 -1.16 -15.05
N THR A 71 0.86 -0.49 -14.88
CA THR A 71 0.48 0.12 -13.61
C THR A 71 -0.77 -0.53 -13.05
N PHE A 72 -0.68 -0.90 -11.78
CA PHE A 72 -1.75 -1.48 -11.00
C PHE A 72 -2.24 -0.47 -9.98
N THR A 73 -3.55 -0.32 -9.87
CA THR A 73 -4.12 0.55 -8.84
C THR A 73 -5.40 -0.02 -8.28
N GLY A 74 -5.68 0.32 -7.03
CA GLY A 74 -6.90 -0.07 -6.36
C GLY A 74 -7.11 0.74 -5.11
N HIS A 75 -8.32 0.65 -4.57
CA HIS A 75 -8.72 1.32 -3.33
C HIS A 75 -9.21 0.30 -2.30
N SER A 76 -8.90 0.51 -1.02
CA SER A 76 -9.40 -0.31 0.09
C SER A 76 -9.05 -1.79 -0.10
N LEU A 77 -10.04 -2.69 -0.06
CA LEU A 77 -9.85 -4.11 -0.39
C LEU A 77 -9.23 -4.32 -1.78
N GLY A 78 -9.62 -3.53 -2.77
CA GLY A 78 -9.10 -3.63 -4.14
C GLY A 78 -7.61 -3.29 -4.21
N ALA A 79 -7.14 -2.39 -3.35
CA ALA A 79 -5.71 -2.11 -3.18
C ALA A 79 -4.97 -3.32 -2.58
N GLY A 80 -5.58 -4.00 -1.61
CA GLY A 80 -5.06 -5.27 -1.06
C GLY A 80 -4.97 -6.39 -2.10
N VAL A 81 -6.00 -6.53 -2.95
CA VAL A 81 -6.02 -7.52 -4.05
C VAL A 81 -4.95 -7.18 -5.09
N VAL A 82 -4.90 -5.93 -5.55
CA VAL A 82 -3.98 -5.55 -6.63
C VAL A 82 -2.50 -5.63 -6.22
N THR A 83 -2.20 -5.39 -4.94
CA THR A 83 -0.84 -5.52 -4.42
C THR A 83 -0.38 -6.97 -4.39
N LEU A 84 -1.26 -7.90 -3.98
CA LEU A 84 -0.95 -9.33 -4.07
C LEU A 84 -0.93 -9.85 -5.51
N LEU A 85 -1.72 -9.26 -6.42
CA LEU A 85 -1.64 -9.55 -7.85
C LEU A 85 -0.25 -9.17 -8.41
N VAL A 86 0.28 -8.01 -8.02
CA VAL A 86 1.64 -7.59 -8.40
C VAL A 86 2.70 -8.57 -7.90
N LEU A 87 2.57 -9.07 -6.67
CA LEU A 87 3.45 -10.12 -6.14
C LEU A 87 3.40 -11.38 -7.01
N ILE A 88 2.21 -11.86 -7.38
CA ILE A 88 2.03 -13.03 -8.26
C ILE A 88 2.66 -12.79 -9.63
N LEU A 89 2.39 -11.63 -10.25
CA LEU A 89 2.91 -11.26 -11.57
C LEU A 89 4.43 -11.22 -11.60
N VAL A 90 5.05 -10.62 -10.58
CA VAL A 90 6.52 -10.49 -10.52
C VAL A 90 7.21 -11.83 -10.33
N GLN A 91 6.53 -12.80 -9.71
CA GLN A 91 7.01 -14.18 -9.62
C GLN A 91 6.78 -14.99 -10.92
N ASN A 92 6.02 -14.45 -11.87
CA ASN A 92 5.63 -15.11 -13.12
C ASN A 92 5.81 -14.19 -14.34
N LEU A 93 6.89 -13.39 -14.38
CA LEU A 93 7.13 -12.41 -15.46
C LEU A 93 7.27 -13.08 -16.84
N ASP A 94 7.70 -14.34 -16.88
CA ASP A 94 7.75 -15.18 -18.08
C ASP A 94 6.37 -15.35 -18.73
N LYS A 95 5.31 -15.39 -17.93
CA LYS A 95 3.92 -15.45 -18.41
C LYS A 95 3.39 -14.10 -18.91
N LEU A 96 4.12 -13.02 -18.66
CA LEU A 96 3.72 -11.64 -18.97
C LEU A 96 4.65 -11.00 -20.03
N GLY A 97 5.13 -11.81 -20.98
CA GLY A 97 5.97 -11.32 -22.08
C GLY A 97 7.36 -10.84 -21.65
N ASN A 98 7.85 -11.29 -20.48
CA ASN A 98 9.15 -10.92 -19.91
C ASN A 98 9.35 -9.40 -19.73
N ILE A 99 8.29 -8.69 -19.30
CA ILE A 99 8.42 -7.28 -18.96
C ILE A 99 9.44 -7.08 -17.82
N ASP A 100 10.30 -6.07 -17.95
CA ASP A 100 11.22 -5.67 -16.88
C ASP A 100 10.42 -5.25 -15.63
N ARG A 101 10.75 -5.82 -14.48
CA ARG A 101 10.17 -5.46 -13.16
C ARG A 101 10.13 -3.94 -12.95
N LYS A 102 11.11 -3.18 -13.43
CA LYS A 102 11.17 -1.72 -13.30
C LYS A 102 10.04 -0.98 -14.04
N LYS A 103 9.40 -1.62 -15.01
CA LYS A 103 8.23 -1.08 -15.72
C LYS A 103 6.91 -1.40 -15.01
N VAL A 104 6.93 -2.28 -14.01
CA VAL A 104 5.76 -2.62 -13.19
C VAL A 104 5.65 -1.63 -12.03
N ARG A 105 4.47 -1.05 -11.83
CA ARG A 105 4.19 -0.11 -10.74
C ARG A 105 2.87 -0.45 -10.09
N CYS A 106 2.75 -0.20 -8.79
CA CYS A 106 1.50 -0.34 -8.06
C CYS A 106 1.26 0.89 -7.19
N PHE A 107 0.06 1.47 -7.30
CA PHE A 107 -0.42 2.56 -6.46
C PHE A 107 -1.64 2.08 -5.67
N ALA A 108 -1.41 1.70 -4.42
CA ALA A 108 -2.40 1.14 -3.53
C ALA A 108 -3.00 2.25 -2.66
N MET A 109 -4.25 2.63 -2.91
CA MET A 109 -4.94 3.69 -2.16
C MET A 109 -5.63 3.07 -0.94
N ALA A 110 -5.31 3.54 0.26
CA ALA A 110 -5.91 3.04 1.50
C ALA A 110 -5.88 1.49 1.64
N PRO A 111 -4.73 0.82 1.42
CA PRO A 111 -4.69 -0.63 1.35
C PRO A 111 -4.91 -1.31 2.70
N THR A 112 -5.50 -2.50 2.66
CA THR A 112 -5.51 -3.42 3.81
C THR A 112 -4.09 -3.91 4.13
N ARG A 113 -3.86 -4.32 5.39
CA ARG A 113 -2.64 -5.06 5.73
C ARG A 113 -2.68 -6.43 5.09
N CYS A 114 -1.91 -6.64 4.03
CA CYS A 114 -2.02 -7.84 3.20
C CYS A 114 -0.77 -8.72 3.12
N MET A 115 0.39 -8.25 3.61
CA MET A 115 1.66 -8.99 3.51
C MET A 115 2.58 -8.77 4.71
N SER A 116 3.46 -9.72 4.98
CA SER A 116 4.44 -9.64 6.08
C SER A 116 5.50 -8.57 5.82
N LEU A 117 6.18 -8.14 6.89
CA LEU A 117 7.13 -7.03 6.82
C LEU A 117 8.24 -7.27 5.79
N ASN A 118 8.77 -8.48 5.69
CA ASN A 118 9.79 -8.81 4.69
C ASN A 118 9.31 -8.60 3.25
N LEU A 119 8.06 -8.95 2.94
CA LEU A 119 7.46 -8.70 1.63
C LEU A 119 7.20 -7.21 1.43
N ALA A 120 6.65 -6.52 2.43
CA ALA A 120 6.42 -5.08 2.34
C ALA A 120 7.70 -4.30 2.04
N VAL A 121 8.82 -4.69 2.65
CA VAL A 121 10.14 -4.12 2.35
C VAL A 121 10.60 -4.55 0.96
N ARG A 122 10.63 -5.84 0.64
CA ARG A 122 11.17 -6.36 -0.64
C ARG A 122 10.47 -5.78 -1.88
N TYR A 123 9.19 -5.42 -1.78
CA TYR A 123 8.40 -4.87 -2.89
C TYR A 123 8.23 -3.35 -2.83
N ALA A 124 8.94 -2.64 -1.93
CA ALA A 124 8.85 -1.18 -1.78
C ALA A 124 9.47 -0.39 -2.95
N ASP A 125 10.13 -1.06 -3.89
CA ASP A 125 10.63 -0.50 -5.15
C ASP A 125 9.50 -0.28 -6.18
N ILE A 126 8.48 -1.13 -6.18
CA ILE A 126 7.39 -1.10 -7.17
C ILE A 126 6.01 -0.85 -6.57
N ILE A 127 5.80 -1.14 -5.28
CA ILE A 127 4.53 -0.90 -4.59
C ILE A 127 4.59 0.38 -3.76
N ASN A 128 3.65 1.28 -4.04
CA ASN A 128 3.46 2.56 -3.37
C ASN A 128 2.08 2.57 -2.73
N SER A 129 2.02 2.64 -1.41
CA SER A 129 0.80 2.74 -0.63
C SER A 129 0.51 4.18 -0.24
N ILE A 130 -0.68 4.68 -0.53
CA ILE A 130 -1.12 6.03 -0.19
C ILE A 130 -2.13 5.93 0.94
N VAL A 131 -1.87 6.62 2.05
CA VAL A 131 -2.72 6.61 3.24
C VAL A 131 -2.98 8.05 3.66
N LEU A 132 -4.25 8.41 3.82
CA LEU A 132 -4.65 9.70 4.35
C LEU A 132 -4.86 9.57 5.87
N GLN A 133 -4.20 10.45 6.63
CA GLN A 133 -4.49 10.65 8.05
C GLN A 133 -4.52 9.34 8.86
N ASP A 134 -5.66 9.04 9.45
CA ASP A 134 -5.88 7.99 10.44
C ASP A 134 -6.72 6.86 9.87
N ASP A 135 -6.62 6.66 8.55
CA ASP A 135 -7.24 5.53 7.89
C ASP A 135 -6.94 4.22 8.65
N PHE A 136 -8.03 3.56 9.01
CA PHE A 136 -8.07 2.43 9.93
C PHE A 136 -7.77 1.10 9.22
N LEU A 137 -8.02 0.98 7.92
CA LEU A 137 -7.91 -0.29 7.19
C LEU A 137 -6.47 -0.76 6.90
N PRO A 138 -5.50 0.13 6.65
CA PRO A 138 -4.08 -0.22 6.73
C PRO A 138 -3.65 -0.63 8.14
N ARG A 139 -4.58 -0.62 9.12
CA ARG A 139 -4.29 -0.69 10.55
C ARG A 139 -5.10 -1.71 11.37
N THR A 140 -5.93 -2.56 10.77
CA THR A 140 -6.68 -3.63 11.46
C THR A 140 -6.10 -5.03 11.23
N THR A 141 -5.98 -5.85 12.28
CA THR A 141 -5.70 -7.29 12.15
C THR A 141 -7.00 -8.12 12.13
N THR A 142 -7.02 -9.18 11.31
CA THR A 142 -8.18 -10.05 11.07
C THR A 142 -8.49 -10.94 12.28
N ALA A 143 -9.11 -10.38 13.31
CA ALA A 143 -9.76 -11.12 14.39
C ALA A 143 -11.26 -10.81 14.34
N LEU A 144 -11.93 -11.26 13.28
CA LEU A 144 -13.25 -10.76 12.89
C LEU A 144 -14.38 -11.81 12.83
N ASP A 145 -14.16 -13.05 13.30
CA ASP A 145 -15.18 -14.10 13.19
C ASP A 145 -16.38 -13.91 14.15
N ASN A 146 -16.23 -13.20 15.28
CA ASN A 146 -17.28 -13.14 16.31
C ASN A 146 -18.02 -11.80 16.43
N LEU A 147 -17.65 -10.79 15.65
CA LEU A 147 -18.09 -9.41 15.90
C LEU A 147 -19.10 -8.89 14.84
N PHE A 148 -19.01 -9.38 13.59
CA PHE A 148 -19.89 -8.92 12.49
C PHE A 148 -21.37 -9.35 12.59
N LYS A 149 -21.72 -10.29 13.48
CA LYS A 149 -23.14 -10.65 13.72
C LYS A 149 -23.95 -9.50 14.35
N SER A 150 -23.29 -8.47 14.86
CA SER A 150 -23.93 -7.25 15.34
C SER A 150 -23.72 -6.11 14.34
N LEU A 151 -24.55 -6.06 13.29
CA LEU A 151 -24.55 -4.98 12.28
C LEU A 151 -24.78 -3.58 12.88
N PHE A 152 -25.25 -3.48 14.13
CA PHE A 152 -25.71 -2.23 14.72
C PHE A 152 -24.62 -1.30 15.28
N CYS A 153 -23.35 -1.72 15.31
CA CYS A 153 -22.26 -0.85 15.81
C CYS A 153 -20.92 -1.11 15.10
N LEU A 154 -20.92 -1.42 13.80
CA LEU A 154 -19.69 -1.60 13.00
C LEU A 154 -18.64 -0.49 13.25
N PRO A 155 -19.01 0.81 13.32
CA PRO A 155 -18.07 1.88 13.64
C PRO A 155 -17.47 1.76 15.04
N CYS A 156 -18.27 1.34 16.03
CA CYS A 156 -17.86 1.16 17.42
C CYS A 156 -16.94 -0.06 17.59
N LEU A 157 -17.26 -1.15 16.89
CA LEU A 157 -16.45 -2.36 16.81
C LEU A 157 -15.08 -2.09 16.20
N LEU A 158 -15.04 -1.37 15.07
CA LEU A 158 -13.81 -0.96 14.41
C LEU A 158 -12.97 -0.09 15.36
N CYS A 159 -13.58 0.84 16.10
CA CYS A 159 -12.90 1.64 17.13
C CYS A 159 -12.34 0.79 18.29
N LEU A 160 -13.09 -0.19 18.80
CA LEU A 160 -12.68 -1.06 19.91
C LEU A 160 -11.54 -2.01 19.51
N MET A 161 -11.56 -2.50 18.27
CA MET A 161 -10.49 -3.32 17.70
C MET A 161 -9.23 -2.50 17.40
N CYS A 162 -9.39 -1.28 16.88
CA CYS A 162 -8.29 -0.34 16.73
C CYS A 162 -7.62 -0.06 18.09
N LEU A 163 -8.39 0.15 19.17
CA LEU A 163 -7.86 0.32 20.53
C LEU A 163 -7.04 -0.89 20.99
N LYS A 164 -7.53 -2.12 20.75
CA LYS A 164 -6.83 -3.35 21.16
C LYS A 164 -5.49 -3.54 20.43
N ASP A 165 -5.44 -3.27 19.14
CA ASP A 165 -4.21 -3.29 18.33
C ASP A 165 -3.26 -2.14 18.69
N THR A 166 -3.77 -1.04 19.27
CA THR A 166 -2.99 0.10 19.79
C THR A 166 -2.36 -0.20 21.17
N CYS A 167 -2.84 -1.19 21.92
CA CYS A 167 -2.33 -1.44 23.27
C CYS A 167 -1.25 -2.54 23.33
N THR A 168 -0.83 -3.10 22.19
CA THR A 168 0.07 -4.27 22.12
C THR A 168 1.40 -3.99 21.42
N PHE A 169 1.97 -2.79 21.58
CA PHE A 169 3.06 -2.27 20.75
C PHE A 169 4.46 -2.92 20.90
N GLU A 170 4.93 -3.28 22.09
CA GLU A 170 6.39 -3.54 22.27
C GLU A 170 6.86 -4.94 21.84
N ASN A 171 5.97 -5.94 21.79
CA ASN A 171 6.33 -7.32 21.43
C ASN A 171 6.02 -7.69 19.97
N MET A 172 5.62 -6.70 19.16
CA MET A 172 4.76 -6.93 17.99
C MET A 172 5.46 -6.81 16.63
N LEU A 173 6.63 -6.17 16.57
CA LEU A 173 7.55 -6.21 15.42
C LEU A 173 8.26 -7.57 15.27
N LYS A 174 8.22 -8.42 16.30
CA LYS A 174 8.94 -9.69 16.34
C LYS A 174 8.20 -10.86 15.67
N ASP A 175 6.88 -10.79 15.49
CA ASP A 175 6.14 -11.89 14.86
C ASP A 175 6.22 -11.79 13.32
N PRO A 176 6.92 -12.71 12.63
CA PRO A 176 7.06 -12.67 11.17
C PRO A 176 5.74 -12.90 10.44
N ARG A 177 4.70 -13.40 11.13
CA ARG A 177 3.37 -13.67 10.56
C ARG A 177 2.47 -12.44 10.53
N ARG A 178 2.84 -11.36 11.21
CA ARG A 178 2.07 -10.11 11.22
C ARG A 178 2.06 -9.50 9.83
N LEU A 179 0.89 -9.06 9.39
CA LEU A 179 0.72 -8.37 8.12
C LEU A 179 0.83 -6.86 8.30
N TYR A 180 1.29 -6.17 7.25
CA TYR A 180 1.58 -4.75 7.18
C TYR A 180 1.00 -4.15 5.89
N ALA A 181 0.95 -2.82 5.84
CA ALA A 181 0.68 -2.11 4.59
C ALA A 181 1.78 -2.43 3.57
N PRO A 182 1.44 -2.63 2.29
CA PRO A 182 2.38 -3.13 1.31
C PRO A 182 3.31 -2.02 0.78
N GLY A 183 4.59 -2.33 0.57
CA GLY A 183 5.52 -1.43 -0.11
C GLY A 183 5.86 -0.13 0.63
N ARG A 184 6.25 0.88 -0.15
CA ARG A 184 6.59 2.23 0.33
C ARG A 184 5.32 2.99 0.69
N LEU A 185 5.28 3.60 1.87
CA LEU A 185 4.14 4.40 2.30
C LEU A 185 4.31 5.88 1.95
N TYR A 186 3.21 6.49 1.52
CA TYR A 186 2.99 7.93 1.41
C TYR A 186 1.83 8.29 2.33
N HIS A 187 2.15 8.89 3.47
CA HIS A 187 1.19 9.30 4.49
C HIS A 187 0.88 10.78 4.35
N ILE A 188 -0.35 11.10 3.99
CA ILE A 188 -0.83 12.47 3.81
C ILE A 188 -1.38 12.96 5.14
N VAL A 189 -0.78 14.03 5.66
CA VAL A 189 -1.11 14.58 6.98
C VAL A 189 -1.69 15.99 6.85
N GLU A 190 -3.03 16.11 6.86
CA GLU A 190 -3.76 17.40 6.91
C GLU A 190 -4.22 17.84 8.31
N ARG A 191 -4.10 17.00 9.35
CA ARG A 191 -4.48 17.34 10.75
C ARG A 191 -3.40 16.96 11.74
N LYS A 192 -3.35 17.67 12.87
CA LYS A 192 -2.35 17.51 13.93
C LYS A 192 -3.02 17.20 15.27
N PRO A 193 -2.39 16.37 16.13
CA PRO A 193 -2.89 16.12 17.48
C PRO A 193 -3.09 17.43 18.24
N PHE A 194 -4.18 17.53 19.01
CA PHE A 194 -4.50 18.68 19.87
C PHE A 194 -4.68 20.03 19.14
N ARG A 195 -4.88 20.03 17.82
CA ARG A 195 -5.22 21.25 17.05
C ARG A 195 -6.56 21.10 16.35
N LEU A 196 -7.42 22.10 16.49
CA LEU A 196 -8.67 22.18 15.74
C LEU A 196 -8.41 22.66 14.30
N GLY A 197 -9.08 22.04 13.35
CA GLY A 197 -9.05 22.42 11.93
C GLY A 197 -8.13 21.58 11.05
N ARG A 198 -8.26 21.79 9.74
CA ARG A 198 -7.39 21.22 8.71
C ARG A 198 -6.27 22.20 8.39
N PHE A 199 -5.10 21.65 8.11
CA PHE A 199 -3.88 22.37 7.75
C PHE A 199 -3.45 21.97 6.35
N PRO A 200 -2.63 22.79 5.66
CA PRO A 200 -2.03 22.40 4.39
C PRO A 200 -1.41 21.00 4.49
N PRO A 201 -1.82 20.05 3.62
CA PRO A 201 -1.41 18.66 3.73
C PRO A 201 0.09 18.52 3.54
N VAL A 202 0.70 17.68 4.38
CA VAL A 202 2.11 17.32 4.29
C VAL A 202 2.21 15.84 3.98
N VAL A 203 2.91 15.49 2.90
CA VAL A 203 3.20 14.10 2.55
C VAL A 203 4.46 13.64 3.25
N ARG A 204 4.38 12.56 4.02
CA ARG A 204 5.51 11.87 4.62
C ARG A 204 5.71 10.54 3.91
N THR A 205 6.95 10.17 3.62
CA THR A 205 7.26 8.86 3.04
C THR A 205 8.12 8.04 3.99
N ALA A 206 7.89 6.72 4.03
CA ALA A 206 8.85 5.78 4.58
C ALA A 206 8.62 4.37 4.02
N VAL A 207 9.65 3.54 4.11
CA VAL A 207 9.55 2.08 4.03
C VAL A 207 9.31 1.54 5.45
N PRO A 208 8.43 0.54 5.66
CA PRO A 208 7.90 0.19 6.99
C PRO A 208 8.88 -0.52 7.95
N VAL A 209 10.15 -0.13 8.04
CA VAL A 209 11.20 -0.83 8.82
C VAL A 209 11.34 -0.32 10.26
N ASP A 210 11.03 0.95 10.52
CA ASP A 210 11.25 1.59 11.84
C ASP A 210 9.94 1.84 12.63
N GLY A 211 8.86 1.11 12.34
CA GLY A 211 7.56 1.31 12.99
C GLY A 211 6.92 2.69 12.75
N ARG A 212 7.50 3.52 11.86
CA ARG A 212 7.15 4.93 11.59
C ARG A 212 5.72 5.19 11.12
N PHE A 213 4.90 4.15 10.93
CA PHE A 213 3.48 4.24 10.56
C PHE A 213 2.58 3.21 11.27
N GLU A 214 3.05 2.64 12.38
CA GLU A 214 2.30 1.67 13.18
C GLU A 214 1.38 2.31 14.22
N HIS A 215 1.60 3.58 14.56
CA HIS A 215 0.79 4.29 15.54
C HIS A 215 -0.61 4.56 15.00
N ILE A 216 -1.60 3.98 15.68
CA ILE A 216 -3.02 4.23 15.45
C ILE A 216 -3.37 5.52 16.20
N VAL A 217 -3.86 6.54 15.49
CA VAL A 217 -4.61 7.63 16.10
C VAL A 217 -6.07 7.36 15.75
N ILE A 218 -6.92 7.22 16.77
CA ILE A 218 -8.34 6.98 16.55
C ILE A 218 -9.01 8.32 16.36
N SER A 219 -9.60 8.52 15.18
CA SER A 219 -10.26 9.75 14.78
C SER A 219 -11.70 9.47 14.37
N CYS A 220 -12.63 10.34 14.76
CA CYS A 220 -14.02 10.32 14.28
C CYS A 220 -14.12 10.51 12.75
N ASN A 221 -13.02 10.90 12.10
CA ASN A 221 -12.95 11.10 10.65
C ASN A 221 -12.41 9.88 9.90
N ALA A 222 -12.12 8.75 10.56
CA ALA A 222 -11.46 7.60 9.94
C ALA A 222 -12.18 7.08 8.68
N THR A 223 -13.52 7.07 8.66
CA THR A 223 -14.31 6.70 7.47
C THR A 223 -14.15 7.71 6.33
N SER A 224 -14.09 9.00 6.65
CA SER A 224 -13.84 10.06 5.67
C SER A 224 -12.42 9.98 5.13
N ASP A 225 -11.43 9.73 5.98
CA ASP A 225 -10.03 9.59 5.58
C ASP A 225 -9.79 8.37 4.67
N HIS A 226 -10.58 7.31 4.87
CA HIS A 226 -10.56 6.13 4.02
C HIS A 226 -11.17 6.36 2.63
N ALA A 227 -12.03 7.37 2.45
CA ALA A 227 -12.75 7.55 1.20
C ALA A 227 -11.84 8.11 0.10
N ILE A 228 -11.87 7.46 -1.07
CA ILE A 228 -11.01 7.81 -2.22
C ILE A 228 -11.12 9.28 -2.64
N ILE A 229 -12.31 9.89 -2.48
CA ILE A 229 -12.54 11.30 -2.82
C ILE A 229 -11.71 12.24 -1.93
N TRP A 230 -11.58 11.91 -0.63
CA TRP A 230 -10.75 12.71 0.28
C TRP A 230 -9.27 12.45 0.03
N ILE A 231 -8.88 11.20 -0.25
CA ILE A 231 -7.49 10.88 -0.63
C ILE A 231 -7.10 11.67 -1.88
N GLU A 232 -7.94 11.70 -2.92
CA GLU A 232 -7.69 12.45 -4.15
C GLU A 232 -7.56 13.95 -3.88
N ARG A 233 -8.55 14.54 -3.19
CA ARG A 233 -8.56 15.97 -2.87
C ARG A 233 -7.31 16.39 -2.10
N GLU A 234 -6.97 15.68 -1.03
CA GLU A 234 -5.83 16.04 -0.18
C GLU A 234 -4.49 15.74 -0.89
N SER A 235 -4.43 14.72 -1.75
CA SER A 235 -3.26 14.44 -2.61
C SER A 235 -3.05 15.55 -3.63
N GLN A 236 -4.12 16.01 -4.29
CA GLN A 236 -4.06 17.07 -5.28
C GLN A 236 -3.63 18.38 -4.64
N MET A 237 -4.23 18.74 -3.49
CA MET A 237 -3.84 19.93 -2.74
C MET A 237 -2.38 19.87 -2.27
N ALA A 238 -1.90 18.71 -1.83
CA ALA A 238 -0.49 18.53 -1.47
C ALA A 238 0.43 18.71 -2.69
N LEU A 239 0.07 18.13 -3.83
CA LEU A 239 0.82 18.27 -5.07
C LEU A 239 0.89 19.72 -5.53
N ASP A 240 -0.24 20.43 -5.52
CA ASP A 240 -0.32 21.83 -5.92
C ASP A 240 0.57 22.71 -5.04
N LEU A 241 0.52 22.52 -3.72
CA LEU A 241 1.40 23.23 -2.77
C LEU A 241 2.89 22.94 -3.00
N MET A 242 3.24 21.70 -3.37
CA MET A 242 4.62 21.33 -3.71
C MET A 242 5.05 22.02 -5.01
N LEU A 243 4.18 22.05 -6.02
CA LEU A 243 4.44 22.72 -7.30
C LEU A 243 4.52 24.25 -7.15
N GLU A 244 3.69 24.86 -6.32
CA GLU A 244 3.73 26.29 -6.02
C GLU A 244 5.04 26.66 -5.34
N LYS A 245 5.46 25.92 -4.30
CA LYS A 245 6.76 26.13 -3.66
C LYS A 245 7.91 26.02 -4.66
N ASP A 246 7.85 25.05 -5.56
CA ASP A 246 8.86 24.87 -6.61
C ASP A 246 8.86 26.02 -7.64
N ARG A 247 7.69 26.60 -7.94
CA ARG A 247 7.55 27.78 -8.81
C ARG A 247 8.05 29.06 -8.14
N ILE A 248 7.68 29.27 -6.87
CA ILE A 248 8.11 30.44 -6.08
C ILE A 248 9.64 30.49 -5.96
N MET A 249 10.30 29.32 -5.89
CA MET A 249 11.76 29.25 -5.86
C MET A 249 12.44 29.45 -7.24
N GLU A 250 11.70 29.82 -8.30
CA GLU A 250 12.19 30.07 -9.69
C GLU A 250 13.24 29.07 -10.18
N ILE A 251 13.13 27.79 -9.81
CA ILE A 251 14.15 26.79 -10.08
C ILE A 251 14.25 26.56 -11.60
N PRO A 252 15.40 26.82 -12.25
CA PRO A 252 15.61 26.59 -13.68
C PRO A 252 15.34 25.14 -14.08
N ALA A 253 14.93 24.91 -15.33
CA ALA A 253 14.57 23.58 -15.84
C ALA A 253 15.67 22.50 -15.63
N ASN A 254 16.94 22.90 -15.75
CA ASN A 254 18.07 22.00 -15.50
C ASN A 254 18.15 21.54 -14.04
N GLN A 255 17.91 22.45 -13.08
CA GLN A 255 17.87 22.12 -11.66
C GLN A 255 16.62 21.30 -11.31
N ARG A 256 15.50 21.45 -12.05
CA ARG A 256 14.32 20.56 -11.88
C ARG A 256 14.62 19.12 -12.28
N MET A 257 15.30 18.91 -13.42
CA MET A 257 15.74 17.57 -13.82
C MET A 257 16.75 16.98 -12.83
N GLU A 258 17.67 17.79 -12.34
CA GLU A 258 18.64 17.38 -11.33
C GLU A 258 17.97 17.01 -10.00
N ARG A 259 16.94 17.75 -9.59
CA ARG A 259 16.12 17.44 -8.41
C ARG A 259 15.24 16.20 -8.60
N GLN A 260 14.69 15.95 -9.80
CA GLN A 260 14.00 14.69 -10.09
C GLN A 260 14.97 13.50 -10.00
N LYS A 261 16.20 13.67 -10.50
CA LYS A 261 17.26 12.67 -10.34
C LYS A 261 17.68 12.52 -8.87
N SER A 262 17.73 13.62 -8.10
CA SER A 262 18.06 13.56 -6.67
C SER A 262 16.96 12.86 -5.88
N LEU A 263 15.68 13.12 -6.15
CA LEU A 263 14.54 12.41 -5.55
C LEU A 263 14.55 10.91 -5.90
N ALA A 264 14.81 10.56 -7.16
CA ALA A 264 14.95 9.15 -7.55
C ALA A 264 16.14 8.48 -6.85
N ARG A 265 17.26 9.21 -6.69
CA ARG A 265 18.44 8.77 -5.93
C ARG A 265 18.12 8.63 -4.44
N GLU A 266 17.41 9.58 -3.84
CA GLU A 266 16.96 9.55 -2.45
C GLU A 266 16.05 8.35 -2.21
N HIS A 267 15.07 8.10 -3.08
CA HIS A 267 14.21 6.92 -2.99
C HIS A 267 15.03 5.61 -3.06
N SER A 268 16.02 5.54 -3.95
CA SER A 268 16.91 4.39 -4.07
C SER A 268 17.80 4.22 -2.83
N VAL A 269 18.34 5.32 -2.28
CA VAL A 269 19.15 5.32 -1.06
C VAL A 269 18.32 4.92 0.15
N GLU A 270 17.13 5.48 0.30
CA GLU A 270 16.21 5.14 1.39
C GLU A 270 15.76 3.69 1.30
N TYR A 271 15.48 3.21 0.08
CA TYR A 271 15.14 1.80 -0.12
C TYR A 271 16.30 0.88 0.26
N LYS A 272 17.53 1.22 -0.16
CA LYS A 272 18.72 0.46 0.21
C LYS A 272 18.96 0.48 1.73
N ALA A 273 18.83 1.64 2.37
CA ALA A 273 18.94 1.77 3.82
C ALA A 273 17.86 0.96 4.54
N ALA A 274 16.64 0.92 4.01
CA ALA A 274 15.56 0.10 4.55
C ALA A 274 15.88 -1.41 4.44
N LEU A 275 16.45 -1.86 3.32
CA LEU A 275 16.93 -3.24 3.17
C LEU A 275 18.04 -3.57 4.17
N GLU A 276 19.07 -2.71 4.27
CA GLU A 276 20.18 -2.87 5.23
C GLU A 276 19.66 -2.90 6.68
N ARG A 277 18.70 -2.03 7.01
CA ARG A 277 18.08 -1.98 8.33
C ARG A 277 17.24 -3.23 8.60
N ALA A 278 16.52 -3.74 7.61
CA ALA A 278 15.74 -4.95 7.74
C ALA A 278 16.63 -6.18 7.97
N VAL A 279 17.80 -6.22 7.31
CA VAL A 279 18.85 -7.23 7.60
C VAL A 279 19.36 -7.09 9.03
N ALA A 280 19.64 -5.87 9.50
CA ALA A 280 20.10 -5.62 10.88
C ALA A 280 19.06 -5.95 11.96
N LEU A 281 17.77 -6.03 11.59
CA LEU A 281 16.66 -6.43 12.47
C LEU A 281 16.31 -7.92 12.32
N ASP A 282 17.15 -8.72 11.65
CA ASP A 282 16.95 -10.14 11.39
C ASP A 282 15.60 -10.47 10.72
N ILE A 283 15.11 -9.57 9.87
CA ILE A 283 13.86 -9.77 9.14
C ILE A 283 14.08 -10.87 8.06
N PRO A 284 13.31 -11.98 8.06
CA PRO A 284 13.60 -13.11 7.20
C PRO A 284 13.53 -12.79 5.69
N LEU A 285 14.50 -13.31 4.92
CA LEU A 285 14.46 -13.37 3.45
C LEU A 285 14.35 -12.00 2.74
N VAL A 286 14.83 -10.90 3.31
CA VAL A 286 14.74 -9.57 2.65
C VAL A 286 15.67 -9.42 1.44
N LEU A 287 16.61 -10.35 1.23
CA LEU A 287 17.62 -10.28 0.16
C LEU A 287 17.01 -10.43 -1.24
N LEU A 288 17.51 -9.61 -2.17
CA LEU A 288 17.21 -9.64 -3.59
C LEU A 288 17.66 -10.97 -4.19
N THR A 289 16.75 -11.71 -4.83
CA THR A 289 17.15 -12.49 -6.02
C THR A 289 17.52 -11.46 -7.09
N SER A 290 18.81 -11.39 -7.36
CA SER A 290 19.45 -10.60 -8.42
C SER A 290 18.78 -10.74 -9.77
#